data_AF-R7AHU8-F1
#
_entry.id   AF-R7AHU8-F1
#
_cell.length_a   1.000
_cell.length_b   1.000
_cell.length_c   1.000
_cell.angle_alpha   90.00
_cell.angle_beta   90.00
_cell.angle_gamma   90.00
#
_symmetry.space_group_name_H-M   'P 1'
#
loop_
_entity.id
_entity.type
_entity.pdbx_description
1 polymer ?
#
loop_
_entity_poly.entity_id
_entity_poly.type
_entity_poly.pdbx_seq_one_letter_code
_entity_poly.pdbx_strand_id
1 'polypeptide(L)'
;MRVSNYEGQISYPKRKKDFIMAETNAPAPQTPAPQTPQPAQKVKTASDSARSILKEFKDFISRGNVLDMAVGIIVGGAFTSIVSSLVDDLLMPLIGTLLVGINFKSLGVTIPWGNHPYLNFGSFIQQVIIFLLTAACVFTLVKTVNKITHKQKAAPKPTKDQELLTEIRDLLKAQAEK
;
A
#
# COMPACT_ATOMS: atom_id res chain seq x y z
N MET A 1 39.92 39.80 -3.11
CA MET A 1 40.48 38.70 -2.30
C MET A 1 40.30 39.05 -0.83
N ARG A 2 39.58 38.21 -0.07
CA ARG A 2 39.71 37.89 1.37
C ARG A 2 38.32 37.43 1.87
N VAL A 3 38.16 36.12 1.76
CA VAL A 3 37.18 35.28 2.47
C VAL A 3 37.55 35.20 3.96
N SER A 4 36.53 34.96 4.80
CA SER A 4 36.56 34.12 6.01
C SER A 4 36.03 34.82 7.26
N ASN A 5 34.85 34.39 7.71
CA ASN A 5 34.40 34.46 9.10
C ASN A 5 33.54 33.23 9.41
N TYR A 6 34.17 32.23 10.04
CA TYR A 6 33.50 31.15 10.79
C TYR A 6 34.27 30.96 12.09
N GLU A 7 33.93 31.76 13.11
CA GLU A 7 34.35 31.49 14.48
C GLU A 7 33.35 30.52 15.13
N GLY A 8 33.80 29.28 15.33
CA GLY A 8 33.13 28.28 16.14
C GLY A 8 34.19 27.51 16.93
N GLN A 9 34.48 27.99 18.14
CA GLN A 9 35.47 27.40 19.03
C GLN A 9 34.94 26.11 19.69
N ILE A 10 35.55 24.97 19.40
CA ILE A 10 35.35 23.72 20.14
C ILE A 10 36.52 23.54 21.12
N SER A 11 36.21 23.70 22.40
CA SER A 11 37.12 23.55 23.54
C SER A 11 37.29 22.07 23.88
N TYR A 12 38.52 21.56 23.80
CA TYR A 12 38.88 20.21 24.25
C TYR A 12 39.30 20.26 25.74
N PRO A 13 38.69 19.47 26.65
CA PRO A 13 39.14 19.44 28.04
C PRO A 13 40.48 18.67 28.17
N LYS A 14 41.50 19.36 28.68
CA LYS A 14 42.79 18.79 29.11
C LYS A 14 42.55 17.88 30.33
N ARG A 15 42.65 16.56 30.16
CA ARG A 15 42.63 15.62 31.30
C ARG A 15 43.88 15.84 32.17
N LYS A 16 43.68 16.40 33.37
CA LYS A 16 44.70 16.57 34.41
C LYS A 16 45.19 15.21 34.92
N LYS A 17 46.50 15.11 35.17
CA LYS A 17 47.22 13.93 35.66
C LYS A 17 47.14 13.74 37.19
N ASP A 18 46.19 14.38 37.85
CA ASP A 18 46.13 14.48 39.32
C ASP A 18 45.10 13.51 39.95
N PHE A 19 44.50 12.60 39.17
CA PHE A 19 43.50 11.64 39.68
C PHE A 19 44.12 10.27 40.01
N ILE A 20 45.24 10.27 40.74
CA ILE A 20 45.78 9.09 41.39
C ILE A 20 46.19 9.53 42.78
N MET A 21 45.35 9.25 43.79
CA MET A 21 45.72 8.89 45.17
C MET A 21 44.40 8.71 45.95
N ALA A 22 43.88 7.49 45.98
CA ALA A 22 42.98 7.02 47.02
C ALA A 22 43.36 5.57 47.33
N GLU A 23 43.71 5.32 48.60
CA GLU A 23 44.11 4.05 49.20
C GLU A 23 43.26 2.86 48.72
N THR A 24 43.86 1.85 48.08
CA THR A 24 44.36 0.60 48.69
C THR A 24 43.63 0.14 49.97
N ASN A 25 42.42 -0.39 49.79
CA ASN A 25 41.92 -1.56 50.53
C ASN A 25 40.83 -2.29 49.72
N ALA A 26 41.24 -3.03 48.70
CA ALA A 26 40.35 -3.92 47.95
C ALA A 26 40.91 -5.35 48.01
N PRO A 27 40.11 -6.36 48.40
CA PRO A 27 40.57 -7.75 48.46
C PRO A 27 41.04 -8.21 47.08
N ALA A 28 42.11 -9.01 47.06
CA ALA A 28 42.77 -9.50 45.85
C ALA A 28 41.74 -10.05 44.83
N PRO A 29 41.89 -9.75 43.52
CA PRO A 29 41.01 -10.29 42.49
C PRO A 29 41.00 -11.82 42.56
N GLN A 30 39.88 -12.40 42.96
CA GLN A 30 39.64 -13.82 42.74
C GLN A 30 39.49 -13.99 41.23
N THR A 31 40.51 -14.55 40.59
CA THR A 31 40.44 -14.95 39.18
C THR A 31 39.20 -15.84 39.02
N PRO A 32 38.17 -15.44 38.25
CA PRO A 32 37.06 -16.34 37.96
C PRO A 32 37.65 -17.57 37.27
N ALA A 33 37.41 -18.76 37.82
CA ALA A 33 37.79 -20.01 37.18
C ALA A 33 37.28 -20.03 35.73
N PRO A 34 38.00 -20.65 34.78
CA PRO A 34 37.61 -20.68 33.38
C PRO A 34 36.16 -21.15 33.24
N GLN A 35 35.27 -20.25 32.81
CA GLN A 35 33.92 -20.65 32.43
C GLN A 35 34.07 -21.50 31.17
N THR A 36 33.74 -22.79 31.27
CA THR A 36 33.63 -23.68 30.13
C THR A 36 32.75 -23.01 29.06
N PRO A 37 33.19 -22.92 27.80
CA PRO A 37 32.40 -22.33 26.73
C PRO A 37 31.03 -23.00 26.68
N GLN A 38 29.96 -22.22 26.85
CA GLN A 38 28.60 -22.67 26.58
C GLN A 38 28.57 -23.23 25.13
N PRO A 39 27.87 -24.35 24.89
CA PRO A 39 27.83 -24.97 23.57
C PRO A 39 27.36 -23.94 22.55
N ALA A 40 28.17 -23.75 21.51
CA ALA A 40 27.98 -22.79 20.43
C ALA A 40 26.52 -22.69 19.99
N GLN A 41 25.84 -21.62 20.40
CA GLN A 41 24.52 -21.31 19.89
C GLN A 41 24.68 -20.91 18.43
N LYS A 42 24.23 -21.81 17.53
CA LYS A 42 24.27 -21.64 16.08
C LYS A 42 23.57 -20.31 15.72
N VAL A 43 24.35 -19.27 15.46
CA VAL A 43 23.86 -18.01 14.91
C VAL A 43 23.22 -18.34 13.56
N LYS A 44 21.88 -18.28 13.49
CA LYS A 44 21.15 -18.46 12.24
C LYS A 44 21.65 -17.42 11.25
N THR A 45 22.45 -17.86 10.29
CA THR A 45 23.02 -17.00 9.26
C THR A 45 21.90 -16.32 8.46
N ALA A 46 22.10 -15.08 8.01
CA ALA A 46 21.10 -14.28 7.30
C ALA A 46 20.44 -15.00 6.09
N SER A 47 21.13 -16.00 5.50
CA SER A 47 20.60 -16.84 4.43
C SER A 47 19.46 -17.78 4.87
N ASP A 48 19.43 -18.23 6.13
CA ASP A 48 18.39 -19.14 6.63
C ASP A 48 17.09 -18.38 6.91
N SER A 49 17.21 -17.15 7.42
CA SER A 49 16.07 -16.23 7.61
C SER A 49 15.45 -15.80 6.28
N ALA A 50 16.26 -15.51 5.26
CA ALA A 50 15.76 -15.15 3.92
C ALA A 50 15.00 -16.31 3.26
N ARG A 51 15.48 -17.55 3.39
CA ARG A 51 14.76 -18.75 2.90
C ARG A 51 13.47 -19.01 3.70
N SER A 52 13.45 -18.72 5.00
CA SER A 52 12.24 -18.79 5.82
C SER A 52 11.18 -17.78 5.36
N ILE A 53 11.57 -16.52 5.18
CA ILE A 53 10.65 -15.45 4.74
C ILE A 53 10.12 -15.72 3.32
N LEU A 54 10.96 -16.21 2.40
CA LEU A 54 10.51 -16.58 1.05
C LEU A 54 9.53 -17.76 1.07
N LYS A 55 9.75 -18.74 1.95
CA LYS A 55 8.84 -19.87 2.13
C LYS A 55 7.51 -19.41 2.74
N GLU A 56 7.56 -18.58 3.78
CA GLU A 56 6.38 -17.98 4.41
C GLU A 56 5.61 -17.07 3.47
N PHE A 57 6.30 -16.32 2.61
CA PHE A 57 5.70 -15.49 1.56
C PHE A 57 5.05 -16.33 0.47
N LYS A 58 5.71 -17.40 0.02
CA LYS A 58 5.11 -18.37 -0.90
C LYS A 58 3.86 -18.99 -0.29
N ASP A 59 3.92 -19.43 0.97
CA ASP A 59 2.77 -19.98 1.69
C ASP A 59 1.67 -18.93 1.96
N PHE A 60 2.02 -17.63 1.94
CA PHE A 60 1.06 -16.53 2.04
C PHE A 60 0.34 -16.26 0.71
N ILE A 61 1.08 -16.10 -0.39
CA ILE A 61 0.50 -15.85 -1.73
C ILE A 61 -0.23 -17.08 -2.27
N SER A 62 0.18 -18.29 -1.88
CA SER A 62 -0.53 -19.53 -2.25
C SER A 62 -1.92 -19.64 -1.61
N ARG A 63 -2.28 -18.76 -0.67
CA ARG A 63 -3.65 -18.67 -0.15
C ARG A 63 -4.51 -18.00 -1.21
N GLY A 64 -5.42 -18.76 -1.84
CA GLY A 64 -6.27 -18.25 -2.93
C GLY A 64 -7.01 -16.94 -2.61
N ASN A 65 -7.49 -16.78 -1.36
CA ASN A 65 -8.14 -15.55 -0.91
C ASN A 65 -7.23 -14.30 -0.96
N VAL A 66 -5.91 -14.45 -0.81
CA VAL A 66 -4.95 -13.34 -0.89
C VAL A 66 -4.63 -13.01 -2.36
N LEU A 67 -4.47 -14.04 -3.18
CA LEU A 67 -4.17 -13.87 -4.61
C LEU A 67 -5.32 -13.14 -5.33
N ASP A 68 -6.57 -13.53 -5.09
CA ASP A 68 -7.74 -12.92 -5.71
C ASP A 68 -7.90 -11.45 -5.28
N MET A 69 -7.65 -11.14 -4.01
CA MET A 69 -7.64 -9.77 -3.51
C MET A 69 -6.51 -8.94 -4.12
N ALA A 70 -5.30 -9.50 -4.24
CA ALA A 70 -4.15 -8.82 -4.82
C ALA A 70 -4.38 -8.48 -6.30
N VAL A 71 -4.91 -9.44 -7.08
CA VAL A 71 -5.26 -9.21 -8.49
C VAL A 71 -6.34 -8.12 -8.60
N GLY A 72 -7.37 -8.16 -7.74
CA GLY A 72 -8.43 -7.15 -7.72
C GLY A 72 -7.91 -5.73 -7.48
N ILE A 73 -6.96 -5.54 -6.56
CA ILE A 73 -6.37 -4.23 -6.25
C ILE A 73 -5.49 -3.72 -7.41
N ILE A 74 -4.64 -4.60 -7.97
CA ILE A 74 -3.73 -4.22 -9.07
C ILE A 74 -4.54 -3.84 -10.32
N VAL A 75 -5.50 -4.68 -10.70
CA VAL A 75 -6.37 -4.42 -11.85
C VAL A 75 -7.25 -3.20 -11.60
N GLY A 76 -7.80 -3.04 -10.38
CA GLY A 76 -8.59 -1.88 -10.00
C GLY A 76 -7.81 -0.57 -10.09
N GLY A 77 -6.55 -0.57 -9.63
CA GLY A 77 -5.66 0.58 -9.74
C GLY A 77 -5.35 0.94 -11.19
N ALA A 78 -4.92 -0.03 -12.00
CA ALA A 78 -4.62 0.18 -13.42
C ALA A 78 -5.85 0.64 -14.22
N PHE A 79 -7.02 0.04 -13.96
CA PHE A 79 -8.27 0.43 -14.59
C PHE A 79 -8.69 1.86 -14.22
N THR A 80 -8.54 2.25 -12.95
CA THR A 80 -8.81 3.63 -12.52
C THR A 80 -7.93 4.62 -13.27
N SER A 81 -6.63 4.34 -13.43
CA SER A 81 -5.73 5.19 -14.21
C SER A 81 -6.15 5.33 -15.68
N ILE A 82 -6.62 4.25 -16.31
CA ILE A 82 -7.12 4.30 -17.70
C ILE A 82 -8.35 5.21 -17.80
N VAL A 83 -9.29 5.10 -16.85
CA VAL A 83 -10.49 5.94 -16.85
C VAL A 83 -10.13 7.39 -16.56
N SER A 84 -9.23 7.66 -15.61
CA SER A 84 -8.74 9.01 -15.32
C SER A 84 -8.08 9.65 -16.54
N SER A 85 -7.19 8.95 -17.26
CA SER A 85 -6.61 9.46 -18.51
C SER A 85 -7.66 9.73 -19.59
N LEU A 86 -8.68 8.87 -19.73
CA LEU A 86 -9.77 9.15 -20.67
C LEU A 86 -10.53 10.44 -20.31
N VAL A 87 -10.78 10.67 -19.03
CA VAL A 87 -11.46 11.88 -18.57
C VAL A 87 -10.55 13.11 -18.75
N ASP A 88 -9.31 13.02 -18.30
CA ASP A 88 -8.37 14.15 -18.23
C ASP A 88 -7.83 14.54 -19.61
N ASP A 89 -7.52 13.56 -20.46
CA ASP A 89 -6.84 13.79 -21.74
C ASP A 89 -7.83 13.91 -22.90
N LEU A 90 -9.04 13.32 -22.80
CA LEU A 90 -10.05 13.37 -23.87
C LEU A 90 -11.26 14.23 -23.49
N LEU A 91 -11.91 13.95 -22.36
CA LEU A 91 -13.16 14.64 -22.01
C LEU A 91 -12.93 16.08 -21.56
N MET A 92 -11.92 16.35 -20.74
CA MET A 92 -11.67 17.72 -20.26
C MET A 92 -11.34 18.70 -21.39
N PRO A 93 -10.48 18.38 -22.38
CA PRO A 93 -10.28 19.27 -23.53
C PRO A 93 -11.54 19.46 -24.37
N LEU A 94 -12.33 18.41 -24.58
CA LEU A 94 -13.61 18.50 -25.30
C LEU A 94 -14.63 19.38 -24.58
N ILE A 95 -14.78 19.21 -23.27
CA ILE A 95 -15.70 20.01 -22.44
C ILE A 95 -15.18 21.44 -22.28
N GLY A 96 -13.88 21.61 -22.09
CA GLY A 96 -13.22 22.90 -21.94
C GLY A 96 -13.34 23.75 -23.20
N THR A 97 -13.21 23.16 -24.40
CA THR A 97 -13.44 23.88 -25.66
C THR A 97 -14.91 24.25 -25.86
N LEU A 98 -15.85 23.40 -25.46
CA LEU A 98 -17.30 23.68 -25.53
C LEU A 98 -17.77 24.76 -24.54
N LEU A 99 -17.15 24.85 -23.35
CA LEU A 99 -17.49 25.81 -22.30
C LEU A 99 -16.64 27.09 -22.32
N VAL A 100 -16.10 27.47 -23.49
CA VAL A 100 -15.32 28.72 -23.69
C VAL A 100 -14.00 28.73 -22.90
N GLY A 101 -13.24 27.65 -22.95
CA GLY A 101 -11.84 27.59 -22.49
C GLY A 101 -11.64 27.73 -20.97
N ILE A 102 -12.69 27.55 -20.16
CA ILE A 102 -12.58 27.68 -18.71
C ILE A 102 -11.75 26.53 -18.16
N ASN A 103 -10.50 26.83 -17.79
CA ASN A 103 -9.65 25.94 -17.02
C ASN A 103 -9.93 26.15 -15.53
N PHE A 104 -10.68 25.23 -14.93
CA PHE A 104 -10.97 25.29 -13.49
C PHE A 104 -9.69 25.26 -12.64
N LYS A 105 -8.59 24.69 -13.14
CA LYS A 105 -7.29 24.55 -12.46
C LYS A 105 -6.65 25.85 -11.96
N SER A 106 -6.90 26.97 -12.65
CA SER A 106 -6.24 28.25 -12.39
C SER A 106 -7.07 29.21 -11.53
N LEU A 107 -8.26 28.79 -11.08
CA LEU A 107 -9.04 29.57 -10.14
C LEU A 107 -8.44 29.43 -8.73
N GLY A 108 -7.68 30.43 -8.33
CA GLY A 108 -7.14 30.54 -6.99
C GLY A 108 -7.06 31.98 -6.55
N VAL A 109 -7.19 32.20 -5.24
CA VAL A 109 -7.05 33.53 -4.62
C VAL A 109 -5.84 33.47 -3.70
N THR A 110 -4.91 34.39 -3.90
CA THR A 110 -3.80 34.62 -2.97
C THR A 110 -4.31 35.53 -1.85
N ILE A 111 -4.21 35.08 -0.60
CA ILE A 111 -4.58 35.92 0.54
C ILE A 111 -3.47 36.98 0.73
N PRO A 112 -3.80 38.28 0.84
CA PRO A 112 -2.78 39.35 0.92
C PRO A 112 -2.06 39.43 2.27
N TRP A 113 -2.49 38.66 3.28
CA TRP A 113 -1.91 38.65 4.63
C TRP A 113 -1.33 37.29 5.00
N GLY A 114 -0.24 37.31 5.79
CA GLY A 114 0.37 36.11 6.37
C GLY A 114 1.13 35.26 5.34
N ASN A 115 2.24 35.76 4.80
CA ASN A 115 3.14 35.02 3.89
C ASN A 115 2.50 34.54 2.57
N HIS A 116 1.46 35.23 2.10
CA HIS A 116 0.83 35.04 0.79
C HIS A 116 0.42 33.58 0.46
N PRO A 117 -0.41 32.92 1.29
CA PRO A 117 -0.84 31.55 1.00
C PRO A 117 -1.77 31.57 -0.21
N TYR A 118 -1.47 30.68 -1.16
CA TYR A 118 -2.25 30.51 -2.38
C TYR A 118 -3.36 29.48 -2.15
N LEU A 119 -4.63 29.92 -2.14
CA LEU A 119 -5.77 29.03 -2.05
C LEU A 119 -6.27 28.66 -3.44
N ASN A 120 -5.91 27.46 -3.90
CA ASN A 120 -6.35 26.92 -5.19
C ASN A 120 -7.64 26.09 -5.05
N PHE A 121 -8.78 26.75 -4.96
CA PHE A 121 -10.10 26.07 -4.98
C PHE A 121 -10.44 25.50 -6.36
N GLY A 122 -9.82 26.02 -7.41
CA GLY A 122 -9.96 25.57 -8.78
C GLY A 122 -9.52 24.12 -8.98
N SER A 123 -8.38 23.75 -8.40
CA SER A 123 -7.90 22.36 -8.39
C SER A 123 -8.88 21.42 -7.69
N PHE A 124 -9.55 21.87 -6.63
CA PHE A 124 -10.53 21.05 -5.92
C PHE A 124 -11.78 20.80 -6.77
N ILE A 125 -12.36 21.87 -7.35
CA ILE A 125 -13.52 21.74 -8.25
C ILE A 125 -13.19 20.85 -9.45
N GLN A 126 -11.97 20.96 -9.98
CA GLN A 126 -11.52 20.07 -11.05
C GLN A 126 -11.50 18.60 -10.63
N GLN A 127 -10.98 18.27 -9.44
CA GLN A 127 -11.00 16.89 -8.94
C GLN A 127 -12.43 16.37 -8.72
N VAL A 128 -13.36 17.23 -8.29
CA VAL A 128 -14.79 16.86 -8.16
C VAL A 128 -15.40 16.55 -9.53
N ILE A 129 -15.10 17.34 -10.56
CA ILE A 129 -15.58 17.09 -11.93
C ILE A 129 -15.01 15.77 -12.46
N ILE A 130 -13.71 15.53 -12.29
CA ILE A 130 -13.04 14.29 -12.71
C ILE A 130 -13.66 13.08 -12.01
N PHE A 131 -13.92 13.18 -10.71
CA PHE A 131 -14.58 12.13 -9.95
C PHE A 131 -15.98 11.82 -10.49
N LEU A 132 -16.81 12.84 -10.75
CA LEU A 132 -18.15 12.67 -11.31
C LEU A 132 -18.12 12.04 -12.72
N LEU A 133 -17.22 12.48 -13.59
CA LEU A 133 -17.07 11.92 -14.94
C LEU A 133 -16.53 10.49 -14.92
N THR A 134 -15.54 10.22 -14.06
CA THR A 134 -14.99 8.87 -13.85
C THR A 134 -16.08 7.93 -13.34
N ALA A 135 -16.87 8.35 -12.35
CA ALA A 135 -17.99 7.58 -11.83
C ALA A 135 -19.04 7.31 -12.91
N ALA A 136 -19.39 8.31 -13.73
CA ALA A 136 -20.32 8.14 -14.85
C ALA A 136 -19.78 7.17 -15.92
N CYS A 137 -18.48 7.22 -16.20
CA CYS A 137 -17.83 6.33 -17.16
C CYS A 137 -17.82 4.88 -16.65
N VAL A 138 -17.40 4.66 -15.40
CA VAL A 138 -17.42 3.34 -14.76
C VAL A 138 -18.84 2.79 -14.69
N PHE A 139 -19.82 3.60 -14.29
CA PHE A 139 -21.23 3.21 -14.25
C PHE A 139 -21.74 2.75 -15.63
N THR A 140 -21.38 3.48 -16.69
CA THR A 140 -21.78 3.15 -18.06
C THR A 140 -21.15 1.83 -18.52
N LEU A 141 -19.88 1.59 -18.17
CA LEU A 141 -19.18 0.35 -18.48
C LEU A 141 -19.80 -0.85 -17.73
N VAL A 142 -20.03 -0.72 -16.42
CA VAL A 142 -20.69 -1.77 -15.61
C VAL A 142 -22.10 -2.04 -16.14
N LYS A 143 -22.86 -1.01 -16.49
CA LYS A 143 -24.20 -1.17 -17.09
C LYS A 143 -24.13 -1.91 -18.44
N THR A 144 -23.11 -1.65 -19.25
CA THR A 144 -22.91 -2.34 -20.54
C THR A 144 -22.55 -3.80 -20.33
N VAL A 145 -21.60 -4.10 -19.44
CA VAL A 145 -21.23 -5.48 -19.09
C VAL A 145 -22.42 -6.22 -18.50
N ASN A 146 -23.13 -5.64 -17.54
CA ASN A 146 -24.34 -6.25 -16.98
C ASN A 146 -25.38 -6.53 -18.08
N LYS A 147 -25.62 -5.59 -19.01
CA LYS A 147 -26.56 -5.78 -20.12
C LYS A 147 -26.15 -6.94 -21.04
N ILE A 148 -24.85 -7.13 -21.29
CA ILE A 148 -24.33 -8.23 -22.11
C ILE A 148 -24.40 -9.56 -21.35
N THR A 149 -23.95 -9.60 -20.09
CA THR A 149 -24.00 -10.78 -19.22
C THR A 149 -25.44 -11.23 -18.95
N HIS A 150 -26.38 -10.31 -18.80
CA HIS A 150 -27.81 -10.64 -18.67
C HIS A 150 -28.39 -11.24 -19.96
N LYS A 151 -27.88 -10.86 -21.13
CA LYS A 151 -28.22 -11.52 -22.42
C LYS A 151 -27.57 -12.90 -22.56
N GLN A 152 -26.46 -13.14 -21.89
CA GLN A 152 -25.69 -14.38 -21.95
C GLN A 152 -25.95 -15.32 -20.77
N LYS A 153 -27.05 -15.10 -20.04
CA LYS A 153 -27.56 -16.01 -19.00
C LYS A 153 -28.18 -17.26 -19.65
N ALA A 154 -27.40 -17.98 -20.45
CA ALA A 154 -27.52 -19.43 -20.47
C ALA A 154 -27.22 -19.88 -19.04
N ALA A 155 -28.13 -20.64 -18.45
CA ALA A 155 -28.06 -21.03 -17.04
C ALA A 155 -26.64 -21.48 -16.68
N PRO A 156 -26.11 -21.07 -15.50
CA PRO A 156 -24.85 -21.62 -15.02
C PRO A 156 -25.00 -23.14 -15.08
N LYS A 157 -24.08 -23.84 -15.78
CA LYS A 157 -24.07 -25.30 -15.77
C LYS A 157 -24.08 -25.72 -14.29
N PRO A 158 -25.02 -26.58 -13.87
CA PRO A 158 -25.11 -26.98 -12.47
C PRO A 158 -23.74 -27.52 -12.07
N THR A 159 -23.22 -27.01 -10.95
CA THR A 159 -22.00 -27.57 -10.36
C THR A 159 -22.26 -29.04 -10.04
N LYS A 160 -21.24 -29.91 -10.08
CA LYS A 160 -21.41 -31.35 -9.75
C LYS A 160 -22.17 -31.57 -8.43
N ASP A 161 -21.95 -30.70 -7.45
CA ASP A 161 -22.69 -30.75 -6.18
C ASP A 161 -24.19 -30.44 -6.36
N GLN A 162 -24.55 -29.52 -7.25
CA GLN A 162 -25.95 -29.22 -7.58
C GLN A 162 -26.60 -30.37 -8.37
N GLU A 163 -25.86 -31.05 -9.24
CA GLU A 163 -26.32 -32.27 -9.92
C GLU A 163 -26.56 -33.39 -8.90
N LEU A 164 -25.58 -33.68 -8.05
CA LEU A 164 -25.69 -34.68 -6.98
C LEU A 164 -26.81 -34.36 -5.99
N LEU A 165 -26.99 -33.10 -5.60
CA LEU A 165 -28.09 -32.69 -4.71
C LEU A 165 -29.45 -32.83 -5.39
N THR A 166 -29.52 -32.66 -6.71
CA THR A 166 -30.75 -32.89 -7.47
C THR A 166 -31.06 -34.39 -7.53
N GLU A 167 -30.06 -35.22 -7.80
CA GLU A 167 -30.17 -36.68 -7.76
C GLU A 167 -30.57 -37.19 -6.37
N ILE A 168 -29.94 -36.69 -5.30
CA ILE A 168 -30.27 -37.05 -3.91
C ILE A 168 -31.71 -36.63 -3.57
N ARG A 169 -32.15 -35.44 -3.97
CA ARG A 169 -33.53 -34.99 -3.77
C ARG A 169 -34.53 -35.92 -4.46
N ASP A 170 -34.23 -36.31 -5.69
CA ASP A 170 -35.12 -37.14 -6.50
C ASP A 170 -35.16 -38.59 -5.94
N LEU A 171 -34.03 -39.11 -5.46
CA LEU A 171 -33.94 -40.39 -4.77
C LEU A 171 -34.70 -40.40 -3.43
N LEU A 172 -34.64 -39.31 -2.65
CA LEU A 172 -35.39 -39.18 -1.40
C LEU A 172 -36.89 -39.10 -1.64
N LYS A 173 -37.32 -38.38 -2.68
CA LYS A 173 -38.73 -38.29 -3.04
C LYS A 173 -39.29 -39.65 -3.49
N ALA A 174 -38.51 -40.39 -4.28
CA ALA A 174 -38.86 -41.75 -4.68
C ALA A 174 -38.91 -42.76 -3.51
N GLN A 175 -38.17 -42.53 -2.42
CA GLN A 175 -38.29 -43.32 -1.18
C GLN A 175 -39.50 -42.93 -0.33
N ALA A 176 -39.91 -41.65 -0.34
CA ALA A 176 -41.06 -41.17 0.43
C ALA A 176 -42.42 -41.54 -0.19
N GLU A 177 -42.45 -41.85 -1.48
CA GLU A 177 -43.65 -42.33 -2.20
C GLU A 177 -43.82 -43.86 -2.15
N LYS A 178 -42.91 -44.57 -1.49
CA LYS A 178 -42.99 -46.01 -1.18
C LYS A 178 -43.44 -46.25 0.26
#